data_AF-A0A914CYL3-F1
#
_entry.id   AF-A0A914CYL3-F1
#
_cell.length_a   1.000
_cell.length_b   1.000
_cell.length_c   1.000
_cell.angle_alpha   90.00
_cell.angle_beta   90.00
_cell.angle_gamma   90.00
#
_symmetry.space_group_name_H-M   'P 1'
#
loop_
_entity.id
_entity.type
_entity.pdbx_description
1 polymer ?
#
loop_
_entity_poly.entity_id
_entity_poly.type
_entity_poly.pdbx_seq_one_letter_code
_entity_poly.pdbx_strand_id
1 'polypeptide(L)' 'MGARFGPSFIDILLLNTHYKCMCQTSSVTCVNGGYPNPNGCNSCLCPGGFGGTTCSIRDPGTENCGYCFGFMSKSKNKYW' A
#
# COMPACT_ATOMS: atom_id res chain seq x y z
N MET A 1 -2.10 10.99 -20.36
CA MET A 1 -2.75 10.08 -19.40
C MET A 1 -1.76 9.85 -18.28
N GLY A 2 -2.07 10.34 -17.09
CA GLY A 2 -1.22 10.24 -15.91
C GLY A 2 -2.07 10.55 -14.70
N ALA A 3 -1.92 9.80 -13.62
CA ALA A 3 -2.62 10.09 -12.38
C ALA A 3 -2.16 11.48 -11.90
N ARG A 4 -3.09 12.43 -11.78
CA ARG A 4 -2.79 13.83 -11.37
C ARG A 4 -2.33 13.93 -9.91
N PHE A 5 -2.24 12.80 -9.21
CA PHE A 5 -2.04 12.69 -7.78
C PHE A 5 -0.93 11.66 -7.44
N GLY A 6 0.12 11.59 -8.26
CA GLY A 6 1.27 10.71 -8.03
C GLY A 6 1.06 9.27 -8.51
N PRO A 7 2.05 8.37 -8.25
CA PRO A 7 2.01 6.99 -8.72
C PRO A 7 0.87 6.23 -8.03
N SER A 8 0.11 5.49 -8.82
CA SER A 8 -0.90 4.56 -8.30
C SER A 8 -0.22 3.39 -7.58
N PHE A 9 -0.99 2.64 -6.79
CA PHE A 9 -0.51 1.41 -6.14
C PHE A 9 0.17 0.45 -7.15
N ILE A 10 -0.38 0.35 -8.37
CA ILE A 10 0.15 -0.51 -9.43
C ILE A 10 1.47 0.03 -9.98
N ASP A 11 1.61 1.35 -10.11
CA ASP A 11 2.87 1.96 -10.55
C ASP A 11 4.00 1.66 -9.54
N ILE A 12 3.71 1.78 -8.24
CA ILE A 12 4.67 1.49 -7.17
C ILE A 12 5.02 -0.01 -7.15
N LEU A 13 4.03 -0.89 -7.30
CA LEU A 13 4.25 -2.33 -7.37
C LEU A 13 5.13 -2.71 -8.57
N LEU A 14 4.85 -2.13 -9.75
CA LEU A 14 5.62 -2.37 -10.96
C LEU A 14 7.07 -1.94 -10.78
N LEU A 15 7.30 -0.75 -10.23
CA LEU A 15 8.65 -0.25 -9.93
C LEU A 15 9.40 -1.15 -8.94
N ASN A 16 8.77 -1.50 -7.82
CA ASN A 16 9.40 -2.37 -6.82
C ASN A 16 9.72 -3.75 -7.39
N THR A 17 8.85 -4.31 -8.22
CA THR A 17 9.09 -5.59 -8.88
C THR A 17 10.24 -5.50 -9.88
N HIS A 18 10.24 -4.44 -10.70
CA HIS A 18 11.27 -4.23 -11.72
C HIS A 18 12.66 -4.01 -11.11
N TYR A 19 12.74 -3.21 -10.04
CA TYR A 19 13.99 -2.96 -9.32
C TYR A 19 14.31 -4.01 -8.25
N LYS A 20 13.51 -5.09 -8.16
CA LYS A 20 13.65 -6.16 -7.15
C LYS A 20 13.70 -5.63 -5.70
N CYS A 21 13.02 -4.50 -5.45
CA CYS A 21 12.82 -3.91 -4.15
C CYS A 21 11.62 -4.59 -3.47
N MET A 22 11.71 -5.91 -3.31
CA MET A 22 10.71 -6.74 -2.65
C MET A 22 11.40 -7.52 -1.53
N CYS A 23 10.64 -7.82 -0.48
CA CYS A 23 11.15 -8.66 0.60
C CYS A 23 11.47 -10.06 0.08
N GLN A 24 12.71 -10.54 0.27
CA GLN A 24 13.07 -11.93 -0.02
C GLN A 24 12.36 -12.91 0.93
N THR A 25 12.22 -12.51 2.20
CA THR A 25 11.52 -13.25 3.23
C THR A 25 10.57 -12.31 3.94
N SER A 26 9.31 -12.70 4.04
CA SER A 26 8.30 -11.97 4.78
C SER A 26 7.69 -12.88 5.82
N SER A 27 7.64 -12.43 7.07
CA SER A 27 6.96 -13.14 8.15
C SER A 27 5.44 -12.91 8.13
N VAL A 28 4.97 -12.03 7.24
CA VAL A 28 3.57 -11.65 7.10
C VAL A 28 3.01 -12.10 5.75
N THR A 29 1.82 -12.70 5.79
CA THR A 29 1.04 -13.03 4.59
C THR A 29 0.04 -11.91 4.33
N CYS A 30 0.20 -11.24 3.19
CA CYS A 30 -0.71 -10.17 2.77
C CYS A 30 -1.91 -10.76 2.02
N VAL A 31 -3.10 -10.24 2.29
CA VAL A 31 -4.35 -10.62 1.59
C VAL A 31 -4.91 -9.44 0.79
N ASN A 32 -5.98 -9.66 0.01
CA ASN A 32 -6.68 -8.63 -0.76
C ASN A 32 -5.78 -7.85 -1.75
N GLY A 33 -4.74 -8.49 -2.28
CA GLY A 33 -3.82 -7.87 -3.25
C GLY A 33 -2.77 -6.94 -2.63
N GLY A 34 -2.61 -6.94 -1.31
CA GLY A 34 -1.46 -6.31 -0.66
C GLY A 34 -0.16 -7.10 -0.85
N TYR A 35 0.98 -6.44 -0.72
CA TYR A 35 2.30 -7.09 -0.80
C TYR A 35 3.22 -6.64 0.34
N PRO A 36 4.27 -7.41 0.68
CA PRO A 36 5.15 -7.08 1.79
C PRO A 36 5.86 -5.75 1.58
N ASN A 37 5.88 -4.92 2.62
CA ASN A 37 6.53 -3.61 2.54
C ASN A 37 8.06 -3.75 2.43
N PRO A 38 8.70 -3.26 1.36
CA PRO A 38 10.16 -3.35 1.23
C PRO A 38 10.91 -2.52 2.29
N ASN A 39 10.28 -1.50 2.88
CA ASN A 39 10.85 -0.71 3.98
C ASN A 39 10.70 -1.38 5.37
N GLY A 40 10.20 -2.62 5.41
CA GLY A 40 9.99 -3.38 6.62
C GLY A 40 9.11 -4.59 6.35
N CYS A 41 9.74 -5.74 6.13
CA CYS A 41 9.10 -7.00 5.73
C CYS A 41 8.17 -7.65 6.77
N ASN A 42 7.76 -6.89 7.78
CA ASN A 42 6.90 -7.28 8.88
C ASN A 42 5.48 -6.69 8.74
N SER A 43 5.23 -5.87 7.71
CA SER A 43 3.90 -5.32 7.41
C SER A 43 3.62 -5.30 5.92
N CYS A 44 2.33 -5.29 5.57
CA CYS A 44 1.87 -5.24 4.19
C CYS A 44 1.56 -3.82 3.74
N LEU A 45 1.87 -3.54 2.47
CA LEU A 45 1.36 -2.42 1.71
C LEU A 45 0.01 -2.81 1.12
N CYS A 46 -1.04 -2.10 1.54
CA CYS A 46 -2.42 -2.42 1.18
C CYS A 46 -2.93 -1.52 0.06
N PRO A 47 -3.74 -2.06 -0.87
CA PRO A 47 -4.50 -1.23 -1.80
C PRO A 47 -5.57 -0.43 -1.06
N GLY A 48 -6.06 0.64 -1.69
CA GLY A 48 -7.04 1.55 -1.08
C GLY A 48 -8.29 0.80 -0.60
N GLY A 49 -8.78 1.16 0.59
CA GLY A 49 -9.93 0.52 1.22
C GLY A 49 -9.60 -0.70 2.09
N PHE A 50 -8.32 -1.09 2.18
CA PHE A 50 -7.84 -2.15 3.07
C PHE A 50 -6.76 -1.64 4.02
N GLY A 51 -6.76 -2.18 5.24
CA GLY A 51 -5.85 -1.81 6.31
C GLY A 51 -5.46 -2.98 7.22
N GLY A 52 -4.65 -2.68 8.23
CA GLY A 52 -4.04 -3.66 9.13
C GLY A 52 -2.74 -4.27 8.58
N THR A 53 -2.02 -5.02 9.42
CA THR A 53 -0.70 -5.58 9.08
C THR A 53 -0.73 -6.53 7.89
N THR A 54 -1.86 -7.22 7.67
CA THR A 54 -2.08 -8.21 6.61
C THR A 54 -3.01 -7.73 5.50
N CYS A 55 -3.54 -6.50 5.56
CA CYS A 55 -4.61 -6.01 4.65
C CYS A 55 -5.93 -6.78 4.75
N SER A 56 -6.17 -7.50 5.85
CA SER A 56 -7.40 -8.27 6.08
C SER A 56 -8.57 -7.41 6.56
N ILE A 57 -8.28 -6.22 7.08
CA ILE A 57 -9.29 -5.33 7.66
C ILE A 57 -9.75 -4.38 6.55
N ARG A 58 -11.06 -4.17 6.44
CA ARG A 58 -11.59 -3.11 5.60
C ARG A 58 -11.26 -1.78 6.26
N ASP A 59 -10.53 -0.92 5.57
CA ASP A 59 -10.29 0.43 6.08
C ASP A 59 -11.66 1.11 6.22
N PRO A 60 -12.00 1.68 7.40
CA PRO A 60 -13.32 2.20 7.64
C PRO A 60 -13.73 3.27 6.63
N GLY A 61 -12.77 3.88 5.92
CA GLY A 61 -13.01 4.89 4.90
C GLY A 61 -13.66 6.11 5.52
N THR A 62 -12.96 7.25 5.57
CA THR A 62 -13.63 8.48 6.00
C THR A 62 -14.85 8.73 5.12
N GLU A 63 -16.01 8.91 5.74
CA GLU A 63 -17.39 9.01 5.24
C GLU A 63 -17.70 10.05 4.13
N ASN A 64 -16.68 10.59 3.44
CA ASN A 64 -16.83 11.55 2.37
C ASN A 64 -16.51 10.92 1.02
N CYS A 65 -17.49 10.22 0.46
CA CYS A 65 -17.47 9.69 -0.90
C CYS A 65 -17.60 10.83 -1.94
N GLY A 66 -16.57 11.66 -2.02
CA GLY A 66 -16.38 12.73 -3.00
C GLY A 66 -14.90 12.98 -3.30
N TYR A 67 -14.03 12.55 -2.39
CA TYR A 67 -12.59 12.43 -2.61
C TYR A 67 -12.16 11.04 -2.14
N CYS A 68 -11.87 10.13 -3.07
CA CYS A 68 -11.28 8.84 -2.76
C CYS A 68 -9.79 9.01 -2.40
N PHE A 69 -9.50 9.76 -1.34
CA PHE A 69 -8.19 9.87 -0.70
C PHE A 69 -8.34 9.84 0.82
N GLY A 70 -9.06 8.84 1.32
CA GLY A 70 -8.97 8.41 2.70
C GLY A 70 -7.81 7.42 2.84
N PHE A 71 -6.73 7.85 3.48
CA PHE A 71 -5.58 7.06 3.96
C PHE A 71 -4.52 6.60 2.93
N MET A 72 -3.72 7.53 2.41
CA MET A 72 -2.33 7.47 2.86
C MET A 72 -2.38 8.00 4.29
N SER A 73 -2.60 7.11 5.27
CA SER A 73 -2.34 7.49 6.65
C SER A 73 -0.92 8.04 6.63
N LYS A 74 -0.74 9.31 7.00
CA LYS A 74 0.58 9.83 7.31
C LYS A 74 1.10 8.99 8.49
N SER A 75 1.68 7.83 8.21
CA SER A 75 3.02 7.60 8.73
C SER A 75 3.85 8.68 8.04
N LYS A 76 4.03 9.82 8.72
CA LYS A 76 5.10 10.75 8.34
C LYS A 76 6.36 9.87 8.22
N ASN A 77 6.98 9.85 7.03
CA ASN A 77 8.00 8.91 6.55
C ASN A 77 7.50 7.49 6.25
N LYS A 78 7.43 7.14 4.95
CA LYS A 78 7.90 5.85 4.38
C LYS A 78 7.53 5.62 2.90
N TYR A 79 7.22 6.68 2.16
CA TYR A 79 7.34 6.67 0.70
C TYR A 79 8.18 7.86 0.23
N TRP A 80 9.30 8.07 0.92
CA TRP A 80 10.62 8.61 0.55
C TRP A 80 11.46 8.51 1.83
#